data_AF-A0AAW1KM57-F1
#
_entry.id   AF-A0AAW1KM57-F1
#
_cell.length_a   1.000
_cell.length_b   1.000
_cell.length_c   1.000
_cell.angle_alpha   90.00
_cell.angle_beta   90.00
_cell.angle_gamma   90.00
#
_symmetry.space_group_name_H-M   'P 1'
#
loop_
_entity.id
_entity.type
_entity.pdbx_description
1 polymer ?
#
loop_
_entity_poly.entity_id
_entity_poly.type
_entity_poly.pdbx_seq_one_letter_code
_entity_poly.pdbx_strand_id
1 'polypeptide(L)'
;MASDSIHARVEIGDNIIIPIPDVDRAKADLRNIIGVVLQMDEQGLHKIGTKYGILDKLYCRSEFNVSKEKFLVLEEVPETNLSLRTAAKTAALGTGQGFVRNSSCSKGIQ
;
A
#
# COMPACT_ATOMS: atom_id res chain seq x y z
N MET A 1 -7.96 -30.39 11.33
CA MET A 1 -8.72 -30.23 10.06
C MET A 1 -8.41 -28.83 9.57
N ALA A 2 -7.53 -28.71 8.59
CA ALA A 2 -7.15 -27.45 7.95
C ALA A 2 -7.75 -27.44 6.55
N SER A 3 -8.06 -26.24 6.05
CA SER A 3 -8.82 -25.98 4.82
C SER A 3 -10.32 -26.18 5.10
N ASP A 4 -11.20 -25.21 4.88
CA ASP A 4 -11.44 -24.48 3.65
C ASP A 4 -11.96 -23.05 3.92
N SER A 5 -12.00 -22.22 2.86
CA SER A 5 -12.65 -20.89 2.79
C SER A 5 -11.82 -19.65 3.16
N ILE A 6 -10.55 -19.55 2.72
CA ILE A 6 -9.78 -18.29 2.79
C ILE A 6 -9.72 -17.51 1.47
N HIS A 7 -10.44 -17.94 0.43
CA HIS A 7 -10.67 -17.09 -0.73
C HIS A 7 -11.90 -16.22 -0.48
N ALA A 8 -11.77 -15.22 0.40
CA ALA A 8 -12.78 -14.17 0.48
C ALA A 8 -12.89 -13.54 -0.92
N ARG A 9 -14.09 -13.60 -1.50
CA ARG A 9 -14.41 -12.98 -2.79
C ARG A 9 -14.09 -11.50 -2.65
N VAL A 10 -13.17 -10.98 -3.48
CA VAL A 10 -12.86 -9.56 -3.49
C VAL A 10 -13.96 -8.86 -4.24
N GLU A 11 -14.54 -7.85 -3.62
CA GLU A 11 -15.51 -6.98 -4.27
C GLU A 11 -14.91 -5.58 -4.44
N ILE A 12 -15.47 -4.80 -5.37
CA ILE A 12 -15.09 -3.40 -5.52
C ILE A 12 -15.51 -2.66 -4.25
N GLY A 13 -14.62 -1.84 -3.69
CA GLY A 13 -14.81 -1.15 -2.43
C GLY A 13 -14.38 -1.92 -1.19
N ASP A 14 -13.78 -3.10 -1.36
CA ASP A 14 -13.23 -3.87 -0.23
C ASP A 14 -11.84 -3.37 0.15
N ASN A 15 -11.56 -3.33 1.45
CA ASN A 15 -10.27 -2.88 1.95
C ASN A 15 -9.24 -4.00 1.88
N ILE A 16 -8.05 -3.65 1.43
CA ILE A 16 -6.93 -4.57 1.27
C ILE A 16 -5.65 -4.04 1.90
N ILE A 17 -4.73 -4.96 2.18
CA ILE A 17 -3.41 -4.71 2.71
C ILE A 17 -2.40 -5.29 1.72
N ILE A 18 -1.59 -4.42 1.14
CA ILE A 18 -0.51 -4.79 0.23
C ILE A 18 0.80 -4.82 1.04
N PRO A 19 1.42 -6.00 1.23
CA PRO A 19 2.78 -6.08 1.77
C PRO A 19 3.78 -5.54 0.74
N ILE A 20 4.71 -4.69 1.18
CA ILE A 20 5.77 -4.19 0.30
C ILE A 20 6.89 -5.24 0.24
N PRO A 21 7.30 -5.70 -0.97
CA PRO A 21 8.42 -6.63 -1.11
C PRO A 21 9.74 -5.97 -0.72
N ASP A 22 10.70 -6.76 -0.20
CA ASP A 22 11.98 -6.25 0.32
C ASP A 22 12.80 -5.46 -0.73
N VAL A 23 12.58 -5.73 -2.02
CA VAL A 23 13.23 -5.02 -3.13
C VAL A 23 12.81 -3.54 -3.21
N ASP A 24 11.57 -3.23 -2.87
CA ASP A 24 11.05 -1.84 -2.84
C ASP A 24 11.18 -1.22 -1.44
N ARG A 25 11.71 -1.97 -0.48
CA ARG A 25 11.86 -1.57 0.92
C ARG A 25 12.99 -0.55 1.07
N ALA A 26 12.62 0.73 1.13
CA ALA A 26 13.53 1.74 1.65
C ALA A 26 13.71 1.55 3.17
N LYS A 27 14.89 1.90 3.70
CA LYS A 27 15.30 1.72 5.11
C LYS A 27 14.40 2.40 6.17
N ALA A 28 13.38 3.13 5.74
CA ALA A 28 12.43 3.88 6.56
C ALA A 28 10.97 3.66 6.15
N ASP A 29 10.69 2.69 5.26
CA ASP A 29 9.36 2.52 4.67
C ASP A 29 8.46 1.59 5.50
N LEU A 30 7.14 1.80 5.41
CA LEU A 30 6.15 0.95 6.07
C LEU A 30 6.14 -0.44 5.44
N ARG A 31 5.90 -1.47 6.25
CA ARG A 31 5.88 -2.87 5.77
C ARG A 31 4.60 -3.21 5.00
N ASN A 32 3.55 -2.43 5.18
CA ASN A 32 2.23 -2.67 4.60
C ASN A 32 1.55 -1.35 4.24
N ILE A 33 0.89 -1.34 3.09
CA ILE A 33 0.05 -0.24 2.63
C ILE A 33 -1.40 -0.71 2.68
N ILE A 34 -2.27 0.13 3.24
CA ILE A 34 -3.72 -0.10 3.22
C ILE A 34 -4.30 0.58 1.98
N GLY A 35 -5.08 -0.18 1.22
CA GLY A 35 -5.79 0.29 0.05
C GLY A 35 -7.23 -0.23 0.00
N VAL A 36 -7.93 0.16 -1.06
CA VAL A 36 -9.29 -0.24 -1.41
C VAL A 36 -9.30 -0.62 -2.88
N VAL A 37 -10.06 -1.65 -3.23
CA VAL A 37 -10.19 -2.08 -4.63
C VAL A 37 -11.14 -1.14 -5.37
N LEU A 38 -10.66 -0.49 -6.42
CA LEU A 38 -11.44 0.44 -7.25
C LEU A 38 -12.08 -0.27 -8.44
N GLN A 39 -11.34 -1.19 -9.07
CA GLN A 39 -11.80 -1.88 -10.26
C GLN A 39 -11.15 -3.26 -10.34
N MET A 40 -11.84 -4.20 -10.99
CA MET A 40 -11.33 -5.52 -11.30
C MET A 40 -11.47 -5.77 -12.80
N ASP A 41 -10.39 -6.20 -13.43
CA ASP A 41 -10.35 -6.66 -14.80
C ASP A 41 -10.76 -8.14 -14.89
N GLU A 42 -11.27 -8.54 -16.04
CA GLU A 42 -11.66 -9.94 -16.32
C GLU A 42 -10.47 -10.90 -16.27
N GLN A 43 -9.24 -10.38 -16.39
CA GLN A 43 -7.99 -11.13 -16.26
C GLN A 43 -7.55 -11.38 -14.81
N GLY A 44 -8.35 -10.96 -13.81
CA GLY A 44 -8.01 -11.12 -12.38
C GLY A 44 -7.04 -10.07 -11.83
N LEU A 45 -6.84 -8.98 -12.58
CA LEU A 45 -6.04 -7.82 -12.22
C LEU A 45 -6.93 -6.78 -11.54
N HIS A 46 -6.49 -6.24 -10.41
CA HIS A 46 -7.29 -5.31 -9.60
C HIS A 46 -6.57 -3.96 -9.50
N LYS A 47 -7.32 -2.89 -9.76
CA LYS A 47 -6.86 -1.53 -9.57
C LYS A 47 -7.11 -1.10 -8.13
N ILE A 48 -6.08 -0.59 -7.46
CA ILE A 48 -6.14 -0.29 -6.04
C ILE A 48 -5.96 1.20 -5.79
N GLY A 49 -6.87 1.75 -5.01
CA GLY A 49 -6.79 3.07 -4.42
C GLY A 49 -6.19 3.01 -3.03
N THR A 50 -5.37 3.97 -2.66
CA THR A 50 -4.90 4.16 -1.28
C THR A 50 -5.28 5.54 -0.82
N LYS A 51 -5.20 5.81 0.50
CA LYS A 51 -5.43 7.15 1.04
C LYS A 51 -4.60 8.25 0.37
N TYR A 52 -3.44 7.89 -0.16
CA TYR A 52 -2.52 8.84 -0.78
C TYR A 52 -2.78 9.02 -2.28
N GLY A 53 -3.42 8.04 -2.93
CA GLY A 53 -3.67 8.03 -4.37
C GLY A 53 -3.92 6.64 -4.94
N ILE A 54 -4.20 6.59 -6.24
CA ILE A 54 -4.45 5.37 -7.00
C ILE A 54 -3.12 4.78 -7.46
N LEU A 55 -2.95 3.46 -7.31
CA LEU A 55 -1.79 2.80 -7.87
C LEU A 55 -1.92 2.68 -9.39
N ASP A 56 -0.89 3.11 -10.09
CA ASP A 56 -0.79 2.99 -11.55
C ASP A 56 -0.68 1.52 -12.01
N LYS A 57 -0.17 0.66 -11.13
CA LYS A 57 -0.04 -0.78 -11.36
C LYS A 57 -1.32 -1.52 -10.93
N LEU A 58 -1.64 -2.57 -11.67
CA LEU A 58 -2.67 -3.54 -11.32
C LEU A 58 -2.07 -4.66 -10.47
N TYR A 59 -2.86 -5.23 -9.56
CA TYR A 59 -2.43 -6.29 -8.65
C TYR A 59 -3.30 -7.53 -8.77
N CYS A 60 -2.67 -8.68 -8.63
CA CYS A 60 -3.37 -9.95 -8.47
C CYS A 60 -3.79 -10.19 -7.02
N ARG A 61 -4.83 -11.00 -6.83
CA ARG A 61 -5.32 -11.41 -5.50
C ARG A 61 -4.22 -11.93 -4.58
N SER A 62 -3.22 -12.62 -5.12
CA SER A 62 -2.10 -13.20 -4.37
C SER A 62 -1.12 -12.17 -3.82
N GLU A 63 -1.16 -10.94 -4.31
CA GLU A 63 -0.24 -9.86 -3.90
C GLU A 63 -0.76 -9.05 -2.72
N PHE A 64 -2.02 -9.26 -2.29
CA PHE A 64 -2.63 -8.50 -1.21
C PHE A 64 -3.60 -9.33 -0.37
N ASN A 65 -3.76 -8.94 0.89
CA ASN A 65 -4.76 -9.51 1.78
C ASN A 65 -6.00 -8.63 1.84
N VAL A 66 -7.20 -9.23 1.88
CA VAL A 66 -8.44 -8.47 2.16
C VAL A 66 -8.65 -8.39 3.67
N SER A 67 -9.06 -7.22 4.13
CA SER A 67 -9.53 -6.96 5.48
C SER A 67 -11.06 -6.99 5.52
N LYS A 68 -11.64 -7.59 6.56
CA LYS A 68 -13.11 -7.58 6.76
C LYS A 68 -13.65 -6.22 7.22
N GLU A 69 -12.75 -5.35 7.69
CA GLU A 69 -13.08 -4.00 8.17
C GLU A 69 -12.80 -2.96 7.08
N LYS A 70 -13.76 -2.05 6.91
CA LYS A 70 -13.66 -0.92 5.98
C LYS A 70 -12.92 0.23 6.65
N PHE A 71 -11.63 0.35 6.37
CA PHE A 71 -10.78 1.43 6.87
C PHE A 71 -10.82 2.68 5.99
N LEU A 72 -11.19 2.54 4.72
CA LEU A 72 -11.23 3.64 3.74
C LEU A 72 -12.42 3.48 2.82
N VAL A 73 -13.06 4.59 2.46
CA VAL A 73 -14.10 4.61 1.42
C VAL A 73 -13.50 5.00 0.06
N LEU A 74 -14.13 4.53 -1.02
CA LEU A 74 -13.74 4.82 -2.40
C LEU A 74 -13.68 6.34 -2.71
N GLU A 75 -14.59 7.14 -2.13
CA GLU A 75 -14.62 8.59 -2.31
C GLU A 75 -13.51 9.35 -1.56
N GLU A 76 -12.92 8.77 -0.52
CA GLU A 76 -11.81 9.37 0.21
C GLU A 76 -10.46 9.17 -0.48
N VAL A 77 -10.43 8.37 -1.55
CA VAL A 77 -9.22 8.13 -2.33
C VAL A 77 -9.03 9.28 -3.32
N PRO A 78 -7.94 10.04 -3.22
CA PRO A 78 -7.64 11.04 -4.25
C PRO A 78 -7.32 10.33 -5.57
N GLU A 79 -7.84 10.84 -6.68
CA GLU A 79 -7.62 10.29 -8.04
C GLU A 79 -6.22 10.59 -8.60
N THR A 80 -5.23 10.76 -7.71
CA THR A 80 -3.84 11.01 -8.09
C THR A 80 -3.15 9.68 -8.34
N ASN A 81 -2.62 9.46 -9.55
CA ASN A 81 -1.87 8.25 -9.86
C ASN A 81 -0.49 8.29 -9.20
N LEU A 82 -0.18 7.27 -8.41
CA LEU A 82 1.05 7.11 -7.66
C LEU A 82 1.68 5.74 -7.93
N SER A 83 3.00 5.67 -7.78
CA SER A 83 3.71 4.39 -7.74
C SER A 83 3.64 3.79 -6.33
N LEU A 84 3.81 2.45 -6.20
CA LEU A 84 3.96 1.79 -4.90
C LEU A 84 4.95 2.52 -4.02
N ARG A 85 6.14 2.81 -4.56
CA ARG A 85 7.22 3.48 -3.86
C ARG A 85 6.83 4.87 -3.36
N THR A 86 6.01 5.60 -4.12
CA THR A 86 5.50 6.92 -3.70
C THR A 86 4.46 6.77 -2.59
N ALA A 87 3.54 5.81 -2.72
CA ALA A 87 2.53 5.52 -1.69
C ALA A 87 3.19 5.04 -0.39
N ALA A 88 4.16 4.13 -0.50
CA ALA A 88 5.04 3.62 0.55
C ALA A 88 5.72 4.76 1.31
N LYS A 89 6.48 5.60 0.59
CA LYS A 89 7.14 6.78 1.14
C LYS A 89 6.17 7.73 1.84
N THR A 90 5.02 8.02 1.23
CA THR A 90 4.05 8.97 1.79
C THR A 90 3.41 8.41 3.05
N ALA A 91 3.14 7.10 3.06
CA ALA A 91 2.64 6.38 4.23
C ALA A 91 3.68 6.35 5.36
N ALA A 92 4.95 6.14 5.02
CA ALA A 92 6.07 6.20 5.95
C ALA A 92 6.31 7.60 6.52
N LEU A 93 6.17 8.65 5.70
CA LEU A 93 6.25 10.05 6.15
C LEU A 93 5.11 10.41 7.11
N GLY A 94 3.90 9.90 6.85
CA GLY A 94 2.73 10.13 7.71
C GLY A 94 2.79 9.39 9.06
N THR A 95 3.60 8.34 9.17
CA THR A 95 3.83 7.59 10.40
C THR A 95 5.17 8.03 11.00
N GLY A 96 5.19 9.21 11.61
CA GLY A 96 6.38 9.87 12.15
C GLY A 96 7.18 9.08 13.19
N GLN A 97 7.93 8.06 12.76
CA GLN A 97 9.12 7.58 13.43
C GLN A 97 10.31 7.81 12.52
N GLY A 98 10.72 9.08 12.52
CA GLY A 98 11.98 9.50 11.93
C GLY A 98 13.12 8.71 12.56
N PHE A 99 13.77 7.85 11.78
CA PHE A 99 15.16 7.57 12.03
C PHE A 99 15.98 8.78 11.58
N VAL A 100 15.97 9.81 12.43
CA VAL A 100 17.06 10.76 12.50
C VAL A 100 18.26 9.93 12.94
N ARG A 101 19.03 9.43 11.96
CA ARG A 101 20.36 8.91 12.21
C ARG A 101 21.24 10.12 12.51
N ASN A 102 21.14 10.65 13.73
CA ASN A 102 22.15 11.57 14.21
C ASN A 102 23.30 10.74 14.76
N SER A 103 24.39 10.70 13.99
CA SER A 103 25.75 10.68 14.55
C SER A 103 26.76 10.93 13.42
N SER A 104 27.14 12.21 13.31
CA SER A 104 28.45 12.74 12.88
C SER A 104 29.06 12.25 11.57
N CYS A 105 28.97 13.06 10.52
CA CYS A 105 30.08 13.21 9.57
C CYS A 105 30.07 14.63 8.99
N SER A 106 31.09 15.39 9.38
CA SER A 106 31.44 16.71 8.89
C SER A 106 31.67 16.70 7.39
N LYS A 107 30.89 17.49 6.65
CA LYS A 107 31.26 17.97 5.32
C LYS A 107 30.93 19.46 5.30
N GLY A 108 31.99 20.26 5.31
CA GLY A 108 31.94 21.71 5.47
C GLY A 108 31.18 22.40 4.35
N ILE A 109 30.52 23.49 4.74
CA ILE A 109 30.25 24.63 3.88
C ILE A 109 30.54 25.90 4.70
N GLN A 110 31.54 26.64 4.21
CA GLN A 110 32.02 27.98 4.60
C GLN A 110 32.69 28.12 5.98
#